data_AF-A0A975IIV4-F1
#
_entry.id   AF-A0A975IIV4-F1
#
_cell.length_a   1.000
_cell.length_b   1.000
_cell.length_c   1.000
_cell.angle_alpha   90.00
_cell.angle_beta   90.00
_cell.angle_gamma   90.00
#
_symmetry.space_group_name_H-M   'P 1'
#
loop_
_entity.id
_entity.type
_entity.pdbx_description
1 polymer ?
#
loop_
_entity_poly.entity_id
_entity_poly.type
_entity_poly.pdbx_seq_one_letter_code
_entity_poly.pdbx_strand_id
1 'polypeptide(L)' 'MMLQLEQNLRNDMSGMYKNELLDKFNQTASQVRFELNQGVSPDEYNKLNSFLQALEASCEVVEQVWEQVH' A
#
# COMPACT_ATOMS: atom_id res chain seq x y z
N MET A 1 1.01 13.96 17.69
CA MET A 1 2.24 13.14 17.62
C MET A 1 2.36 12.70 16.18
N MET A 2 3.44 13.05 15.48
CA MET A 2 3.62 12.68 14.07
C MET A 2 4.29 11.32 14.00
N LEU A 3 3.78 10.42 13.16
CA LEU A 3 4.37 9.09 12.96
C LEU A 3 5.69 9.21 12.19
N GLN A 4 6.61 8.27 12.43
CA GLN A 4 7.90 8.24 11.73
C GLN A 4 7.73 8.18 10.20
N LEU A 5 6.72 7.44 9.73
CA LEU A 5 6.42 7.33 8.31
C LEU A 5 6.01 8.68 7.69
N GLU A 6 5.18 9.46 8.39
CA GLU A 6 4.79 10.80 7.95
C GLU A 6 5.97 11.77 7.93
N GLN A 7 6.89 11.66 8.90
CA GLN A 7 8.14 12.44 8.90
C GLN A 7 9.03 12.10 7.70
N ASN A 8 9.17 10.82 7.39
CA ASN A 8 9.96 10.37 6.24
C ASN A 8 9.34 10.87 4.94
N LEU A 9 8.01 10.79 4.79
CA LEU A 9 7.31 11.32 3.62
C LEU A 9 7.46 12.83 3.49
N ARG A 10 7.35 13.59 4.58
CA ARG A 10 7.55 15.05 4.60
C ARG A 10 8.93 15.51 4.15
N ASN A 11 9.96 14.71 4.44
CA ASN A 11 11.33 15.04 4.08
C ASN A 11 11.71 14.53 2.67
N ASP A 12 10.80 13.80 1.99
CA ASP A 12 11.03 13.21 0.68
C ASP A 12 10.66 14.15 -0.47
N MET A 13 11.47 15.20 -0.66
CA MET A 13 11.32 16.16 -1.76
C MET A 13 11.41 15.51 -3.16
N SER A 14 12.09 14.37 -3.25
CA SER A 14 12.31 13.65 -4.50
C SER A 14 11.20 12.67 -4.87
N GLY A 15 10.32 12.33 -3.92
CA GLY A 15 9.33 11.26 -4.05
C GLY A 15 9.94 9.85 -4.11
N MET A 16 11.23 9.67 -3.78
CA MET A 16 11.88 8.35 -3.83
C MET A 16 11.34 7.41 -2.76
N TYR A 17 11.20 7.88 -1.53
CA TYR A 17 10.66 7.09 -0.43
C TYR A 17 9.17 6.79 -0.64
N LYS A 18 8.40 7.77 -1.16
CA LYS A 18 7.02 7.57 -1.60
C LYS A 18 6.93 6.43 -2.62
N ASN A 19 7.74 6.49 -3.68
CA ASN A 19 7.72 5.47 -4.74
C ASN A 19 8.15 4.09 -4.21
N GLU A 20 9.14 4.02 -3.32
CA GLU A 20 9.55 2.74 -2.70
C GLU A 20 8.41 2.10 -1.89
N LEU A 21 7.62 2.89 -1.16
CA LEU A 21 6.45 2.39 -0.44
C LEU A 21 5.36 1.88 -1.39
N LEU A 22 5.06 2.67 -2.44
CA LEU A 22 4.07 2.29 -3.45
C LEU A 22 4.48 1.01 -4.19
N ASP A 23 5.76 0.88 -4.55
CA ASP A 23 6.28 -0.32 -5.21
C ASP A 23 6.12 -1.56 -4.33
N LYS A 24 6.40 -1.45 -3.03
CA LYS A 24 6.20 -2.55 -2.06
C LYS A 24 4.73 -2.95 -1.97
N PHE A 25 3.82 -1.99 -1.83
CA PHE A 25 2.38 -2.29 -1.76
C PHE A 25 1.88 -2.91 -3.06
N ASN A 26 2.29 -2.39 -4.21
CA ASN A 26 1.92 -2.93 -5.52
C ASN A 26 2.47 -4.34 -5.75
N GLN A 27 3.70 -4.60 -5.31
CA GLN A 27 4.29 -5.94 -5.37
C GLN A 27 3.49 -6.94 -4.51
N THR A 28 3.17 -6.58 -3.27
CA THR A 28 2.36 -7.42 -2.38
C THR A 28 0.94 -7.60 -2.94
N ALA A 29 0.30 -6.55 -3.43
CA ALA A 29 -1.02 -6.63 -4.04
C ALA A 29 -1.02 -7.58 -5.26
N SER A 30 0.05 -7.56 -6.07
CA SER A 30 0.21 -8.47 -7.20
C SER A 30 0.32 -9.93 -6.75
N GLN A 31 1.03 -10.20 -5.65
CA GLN A 31 1.12 -11.55 -5.06
C GLN A 31 -0.24 -12.02 -4.54
N VAL A 32 -0.97 -11.17 -3.82
CA VAL A 32 -2.30 -11.49 -3.29
C VAL A 32 -3.30 -11.75 -4.43
N ARG A 33 -3.27 -10.95 -5.50
CA ARG A 33 -4.09 -11.18 -6.70
C ARG A 33 -3.74 -12.50 -7.38
N PHE A 34 -2.46 -12.84 -7.45
CA PHE A 34 -2.03 -14.13 -7.98
C PHE A 34 -2.60 -15.30 -7.15
N GLU A 35 -2.54 -15.23 -5.83
CA GLU A 35 -3.12 -16.25 -4.94
C GLU A 35 -4.63 -16.37 -5.11
N LEU A 36 -5.36 -15.25 -5.15
CA LEU A 36 -6.80 -15.22 -5.39
C LEU A 36 -7.19 -15.91 -6.72
N ASN A 37 -6.36 -15.73 -7.76
CA ASN A 37 -6.59 -16.32 -9.07
C ASN A 37 -6.34 -17.83 -9.15
N GLN A 38 -5.75 -18.45 -8.13
CA GLN A 38 -5.55 -19.91 -8.08
C GLN A 38 -6.82 -20.68 -7.70
N GLY A 39 -7.89 -19.98 -7.31
CA GLY A 39 -9.08 -20.60 -6.75
C GLY A 39 -8.85 -21.00 -5.30
N VAL A 40 -9.16 -20.09 -4.39
CA VAL A 40 -9.06 -20.29 -2.93
C VAL A 40 -10.42 -20.61 -2.33
N SER A 41 -10.42 -21.14 -1.10
CA SER A 41 -11.68 -21.35 -0.36
C SER A 41 -12.39 -20.02 -0.08
N PRO A 42 -13.72 -20.01 0.16
CA PRO A 42 -14.47 -18.77 0.45
C PRO A 42 -13.90 -17.96 1.63
N ASP A 43 -13.44 -18.64 2.68
CA ASP A 43 -12.88 -17.97 3.86
C ASP A 43 -11.52 -17.32 3.56
N GLU A 44 -10.69 -17.99 2.76
CA GLU A 44 -9.41 -17.44 2.30
C GLU A 44 -9.63 -16.28 1.32
N TYR A 45 -10.61 -16.40 0.42
CA TYR A 45 -10.99 -15.33 -0.49
C TYR A 45 -11.33 -14.06 0.29
N ASN A 46 -12.21 -14.16 1.29
CA ASN A 46 -12.63 -13.00 2.09
C ASN A 46 -11.44 -12.33 2.79
N LYS A 47 -10.51 -13.12 3.33
CA LYS A 47 -9.29 -12.60 3.98
C LYS A 47 -8.36 -11.91 2.99
N LEU A 48 -8.03 -12.58 1.88
CA LEU A 48 -7.12 -12.07 0.87
C LEU A 48 -7.70 -10.85 0.15
N ASN A 49 -9.01 -10.85 -0.14
CA ASN A 49 -9.70 -9.71 -0.74
C ASN A 49 -9.71 -8.50 0.21
N SER A 50 -9.97 -8.71 1.50
CA SER A 50 -9.91 -7.62 2.49
C SER A 50 -8.48 -7.07 2.62
N PHE A 51 -7.47 -7.94 2.56
CA PHE A 51 -6.07 -7.54 2.59
C PHE A 51 -5.67 -6.76 1.33
N LEU A 52 -6.14 -7.20 0.16
CA LEU A 52 -5.93 -6.49 -1.11
C LEU A 52 -6.51 -5.07 -1.05
N GLN A 53 -7.74 -4.92 -0.55
CA GLN A 53 -8.38 -3.61 -0.37
C GLN A 53 -7.59 -2.72 0.61
N ALA A 54 -7.06 -3.30 1.68
CA ALA A 54 -6.22 -2.55 2.62
C ALA A 54 -4.91 -2.05 1.98
N LEU A 55 -4.29 -2.85 1.10
CA LEU A 55 -3.10 -2.45 0.35
C LEU A 55 -3.42 -1.30 -0.63
N GLU A 56 -4.54 -1.39 -1.35
CA GLU A 56 -4.99 -0.33 -2.27
C GLU A 56 -5.26 0.98 -1.52
N ALA A 57 -5.99 0.93 -0.40
CA ALA A 57 -6.21 2.09 0.46
C ALA A 57 -4.90 2.65 1.05
N SER A 58 -3.91 1.79 1.33
CA SER A 58 -2.61 2.24 1.83
C SER A 58 -1.82 3.01 0.79
N CYS A 59 -1.90 2.64 -0.49
CA CYS A 59 -1.33 3.43 -1.59
C CYS A 59 -1.94 4.84 -1.62
N GLU A 60 -3.27 4.94 -1.56
CA GLU A 60 -3.97 6.23 -1.57
C GLU A 60 -3.54 7.12 -0.39
N VAL A 61 -3.40 6.54 0.81
CA VAL A 61 -2.96 7.29 2.01
C VAL A 61 -1.53 7.82 1.83
N VAL A 62 -0.61 7.03 1.28
CA VAL A 62 0.77 7.48 1.04
C VAL A 62 0.81 8.64 0.05
N GLU A 63 0.02 8.56 -1.03
CA GLU A 63 -0.09 9.65 -2.01
C GLU A 63 -0.66 10.92 -1.38
N GLN A 64 -1.79 10.81 -0.68
CA GLN A 64 -2.43 11.96 -0.02
C GLN A 64 -1.52 12.63 1.02
N VAL A 65 -0.80 11.85 1.83
CA VAL A 65 0.12 12.40 2.83
C VAL A 65 1.27 13.15 2.16
N TRP A 66 1.79 12.62 1.05
CA TRP A 66 2.90 13.25 0.33
C TRP A 66 2.46 14.54 -0.39
N GLU A 67 1.30 14.55 -1.04
CA GLU A 67 0.70 15.73 -1.71
C GLU A 67 0.29 16.84 -0.73
N GLN A 68 -0.03 16.51 0.52
CA GLN A 68 -0.36 17.52 1.53
C GLN A 68 0.87 18.32 1.98
N VAL A 69 2.07 17.80 1.74
CA VAL A 69 3.31 18.34 2.30
C VAL A 69 4.32 18.79 1.24
N HIS A 70 4.06 18.52 -0.05
CA HIS A 70 4.81 18.98 -1.22
C HIS A 70 3.88 19.57 -2.27
#